data_AF-A0A5J4QC15-F1
#
_entry.id   AF-A0A5J4QC15-F1
#
_cell.length_a   1.000
_cell.length_b   1.000
_cell.length_c   1.000
_cell.angle_alpha   90.00
_cell.angle_beta   90.00
_cell.angle_gamma   90.00
#
_symmetry.space_group_name_H-M   'P 1'
#
loop_
_entity.id
_entity.type
_entity.pdbx_description
1 polymer ?
#
loop_
_entity_poly.entity_id
_entity_poly.type
_entity_poly.pdbx_seq_one_letter_code
_entity_poly.pdbx_strand_id
1 'polypeptide(L)'
;MVAIEGKTFGEMKQRFEAFIKQVQTLCGDKREKEKWLTNNDICQLLHISLRTLQSYRDNGTLPYSQIGRKCYYKTSSSYIL
;
A
#
# COMPACT_ATOMS: atom_id res chain seq x y z
N MET A 1 -3.35 32.84 37.37
CA MET A 1 -2.70 31.59 36.90
C MET A 1 -3.81 30.66 36.46
N VAL A 2 -4.01 30.43 35.15
CA VAL A 2 -5.04 29.50 34.68
C VAL A 2 -4.46 28.10 34.82
N ALA A 3 -4.79 27.42 35.92
CA ALA A 3 -4.46 26.03 36.09
C ALA A 3 -5.49 25.20 35.32
N ILE A 4 -5.05 24.44 34.32
CA ILE A 4 -5.91 23.44 33.69
C ILE A 4 -6.10 22.33 34.72
N GLU A 5 -7.32 22.17 35.23
CA GLU A 5 -7.65 21.12 36.19
C GLU A 5 -7.37 19.74 35.56
N GLY A 6 -6.81 18.81 36.35
CA GLY A 6 -6.45 17.48 35.87
C GLY A 6 -7.62 16.71 35.23
N LYS A 7 -8.85 17.05 35.62
CA LYS A 7 -10.08 16.55 35.00
C LYS A 7 -10.21 16.98 33.53
N THR A 8 -9.99 18.25 33.22
CA THR A 8 -10.05 18.79 31.85
C THR A 8 -9.00 18.15 30.95
N PHE A 9 -7.80 17.91 31.48
CA PHE A 9 -6.75 17.18 30.77
C PHE A 9 -7.11 15.71 30.51
N GLY A 10 -7.72 15.05 31.50
CA GLY A 10 -8.22 13.68 31.36
C GLY A 10 -9.29 13.54 30.27
N GLU A 11 -10.25 14.47 30.24
CA GLU A 11 -11.30 14.52 29.21
C GLU A 11 -10.71 14.75 27.82
N MET A 12 -9.72 15.65 27.70
CA MET A 12 -9.03 15.90 26.44
C MET A 12 -8.26 14.65 25.96
N LYS A 13 -7.58 13.95 26.88
CA LYS A 13 -6.89 12.69 26.59
C LYS A 13 -7.86 11.61 26.12
N GLN A 14 -8.98 11.43 26.79
CA GLN A 14 -10.02 10.46 26.39
C GLN A 14 -10.57 10.75 24.99
N ARG A 15 -10.86 12.03 24.69
CA ARG A 15 -11.31 12.43 23.35
C ARG A 15 -10.26 12.16 22.28
N PHE A 16 -8.99 12.36 22.60
CA PHE A 16 -7.89 12.09 21.67
C PHE A 16 -7.74 10.58 21.40
N GLU A 17 -7.82 9.74 22.44
CA GLU A 17 -7.80 8.28 22.28
C GLU A 17 -8.99 7.77 21.47
N ALA A 18 -10.20 8.30 21.71
CA ALA A 18 -11.39 7.98 20.93
C ALA A 18 -11.22 8.38 19.45
N PHE A 19 -10.63 9.55 19.20
CA PHE A 19 -10.33 10.02 17.85
C PHE A 19 -9.33 9.10 17.13
N ILE A 20 -8.23 8.71 17.78
CA ILE A 20 -7.26 7.77 17.20
C ILE A 20 -7.95 6.46 16.83
N LYS A 21 -8.81 5.94 17.71
CA LYS A 21 -9.56 4.70 17.46
C LYS A 21 -10.49 4.84 16.26
N GLN A 22 -11.21 5.95 16.15
CA GLN A 22 -12.07 6.24 14.99
C GLN A 22 -11.28 6.35 13.70
N VAL A 23 -10.14 7.04 13.70
CA VAL A 23 -9.26 7.14 12.52
C VAL A 23 -8.72 5.78 12.12
N GLN A 24 -8.30 4.94 13.07
CA GLN A 24 -7.85 3.58 12.77
C GLN A 24 -8.97 2.71 12.17
N THR A 25 -10.20 2.81 12.70
CA THR A 25 -11.35 2.09 12.14
C THR A 25 -11.72 2.59 10.74
N LEU A 26 -11.67 3.90 10.50
CA LEU A 26 -12.01 4.52 9.21
C LEU A 26 -10.94 4.31 8.14
N CYS A 27 -9.65 4.39 8.51
CA CYS A 27 -8.56 4.08 7.60
C CYS A 27 -8.51 2.59 7.27
N GLY A 28 -9.11 1.74 8.11
CA GLY A 28 -9.06 0.29 7.99
C GLY A 28 -7.62 -0.23 8.07
N ASP A 29 -7.45 -1.50 8.36
CA ASP A 29 -6.18 -2.17 8.08
C ASP A 29 -6.04 -2.41 6.56
N LYS A 30 -6.33 -1.39 5.74
CA LYS A 30 -5.98 -1.36 4.32
C LYS A 30 -4.47 -1.11 4.15
N ARG A 31 -3.67 -1.69 5.04
CA ARG A 31 -2.35 -2.18 4.67
C ARG A 31 -2.51 -3.51 3.92
N GLU A 32 -3.42 -3.57 2.95
CA GLU A 32 -2.98 -4.08 1.66
C GLU A 32 -1.88 -3.11 1.23
N LYS A 33 -0.67 -3.36 1.75
CA LYS A 33 0.55 -2.81 1.19
C LYS A 33 0.43 -3.23 -0.26
N GLU A 34 0.01 -2.30 -1.13
CA GLU A 34 0.03 -2.50 -2.57
C GLU A 34 1.48 -2.86 -2.87
N LYS A 35 1.75 -4.17 -2.91
CA LYS A 35 3.10 -4.69 -2.95
C LYS A 35 3.49 -4.57 -4.40
N TRP A 36 4.27 -3.55 -4.68
CA TRP A 36 4.81 -3.34 -6.00
C TRP A 36 5.93 -4.34 -6.24
N LEU A 37 5.74 -5.20 -7.23
CA LEU A 37 6.73 -6.18 -7.67
C LEU A 37 7.66 -5.52 -8.67
N THR A 38 8.95 -5.83 -8.58
CA THR A 38 9.95 -5.45 -9.57
C THR A 38 10.00 -6.47 -10.71
N ASN A 39 10.81 -6.19 -11.74
CA ASN A 39 11.04 -7.14 -12.84
C ASN A 39 11.55 -8.50 -12.33
N ASN A 40 12.37 -8.53 -11.26
CA ASN A 40 12.87 -9.80 -10.75
C ASN A 40 11.77 -10.58 -10.06
N ASP A 41 10.98 -9.91 -9.21
CA ASP A 41 9.88 -10.53 -8.48
C ASP A 41 8.84 -11.13 -9.43
N ILE A 42 8.47 -10.41 -10.50
CA ILE A 42 7.47 -10.89 -11.45
C ILE A 42 8.01 -12.02 -12.35
N CYS A 43 9.29 -11.98 -12.72
CA CYS A 43 9.92 -13.07 -13.46
C CYS A 43 9.95 -14.36 -12.62
N GLN A 44 10.24 -14.24 -11.32
CA GLN A 44 10.20 -15.38 -10.39
C GLN A 44 8.78 -15.88 -10.19
N LEU A 45 7.82 -14.97 -10.01
CA LEU A 45 6.43 -15.30 -9.76
C LEU A 45 5.78 -16.02 -10.95
N LEU A 46 6.04 -15.56 -12.17
CA LEU A 46 5.46 -16.14 -13.39
C LEU A 46 6.35 -17.22 -14.02
N HIS A 47 7.52 -17.51 -13.44
CA HIS A 47 8.52 -18.41 -14.01
C HIS A 47 8.91 -18.06 -15.46
N ILE A 48 9.03 -16.76 -15.77
CA ILE A 48 9.35 -16.26 -17.11
C ILE A 48 10.70 -15.56 -17.16
N SER A 49 11.25 -15.45 -18.37
CA SER A 49 12.44 -14.66 -18.63
C SER A 49 12.12 -13.17 -18.75
N LEU A 50 13.14 -12.31 -18.60
CA LEU A 50 13.01 -10.87 -18.83
C LEU A 50 12.57 -10.54 -20.27
N ARG A 51 12.98 -11.36 -21.24
CA ARG A 51 12.57 -11.22 -22.64
C ARG A 51 11.06 -11.47 -22.79
N THR A 52 10.54 -12.51 -22.16
CA THR A 52 9.10 -12.80 -22.13
C THR A 52 8.32 -11.68 -21.43
N LEU A 53 8.85 -11.17 -20.31
CA LEU A 53 8.25 -10.04 -19.60
C LEU A 53 8.19 -8.78 -20.50
N GLN A 54 9.20 -8.55 -21.33
CA GLN A 54 9.19 -7.45 -22.30
C GLN A 54 8.09 -7.66 -23.35
N SER A 55 7.95 -8.86 -23.92
CA SER A 55 6.85 -9.18 -24.83
C SER A 55 5.47 -8.95 -24.19
N TYR A 56 5.30 -9.25 -22.91
CA TYR A 56 4.03 -8.99 -22.21
C TYR A 56 3.74 -7.50 -22.02
N ARG A 57 4.77 -6.65 -21.92
CA ARG A 57 4.59 -5.19 -21.92
C ARG A 57 4.22 -4.70 -23.32
N ASP A 58 4.96 -5.14 -24.32
CA ASP A 58 4.78 -4.71 -25.71
C ASP A 58 3.39 -5.11 -26.24
N ASN A 59 2.90 -6.28 -25.83
CA ASN A 59 1.57 -6.79 -26.18
C ASN A 59 0.46 -6.26 -25.26
N GLY A 60 0.76 -5.45 -24.24
CA GLY A 60 -0.21 -4.92 -23.28
C GLY A 60 -0.87 -5.98 -22.38
N THR A 61 -0.33 -7.20 -22.34
CA THR A 61 -0.86 -8.34 -21.58
C THR A 61 -0.69 -8.13 -20.08
N LEU A 62 0.41 -7.49 -19.65
CA LEU A 62 0.70 -7.27 -18.24
C LEU A 62 0.74 -5.77 -17.91
N PRO A 63 -0.23 -5.24 -17.14
CA PRO A 63 -0.24 -3.84 -16.76
C PRO A 63 0.94 -3.53 -15.82
N TYR A 64 1.61 -2.41 -16.08
CA TYR A 64 2.76 -1.95 -15.29
C TYR A 64 2.68 -0.45 -15.03
N SER A 65 3.41 0.00 -14.01
CA SER A 65 3.64 1.41 -13.73
C SER A 65 5.13 1.68 -13.76
N GLN A 66 5.53 2.75 -14.42
CA GLN A 66 6.94 3.14 -14.54
C GLN A 66 7.22 4.35 -13.67
N ILE A 67 8.26 4.25 -12.84
CA ILE A 67 8.78 5.37 -12.05
C ILE A 67 10.25 5.52 -12.42
N GLY A 68 10.56 6.57 -13.18
CA GLY A 68 11.87 6.78 -13.78
C GLY A 68 12.21 5.69 -14.79
N ARG A 69 13.27 4.91 -14.52
CA ARG A 69 13.71 3.78 -15.37
C ARG A 69 13.27 2.41 -14.85
N LYS A 70 12.57 2.36 -13.71
CA LYS A 70 12.14 1.11 -13.08
C LYS A 70 10.66 0.88 -13.36
N CYS A 71 10.33 -0.35 -13.75
CA CYS A 71 8.96 -0.82 -13.93
C CYS A 71 8.52 -1.55 -12.66
N TYR A 72 7.27 -1.32 -12.29
CA TYR A 72 6.63 -1.87 -11.11
C TYR A 72 5.28 -2.48 -11.48
N TYR A 73 4.91 -3.56 -10.81
CA TYR A 73 3.69 -4.31 -11.07
C TYR A 73 2.88 -4.44 -9.79
N LYS A 74 1.56 -4.25 -9.86
CA LYS A 74 0.69 -4.41 -8.70
C LYS A 74 0.40 -5.89 -8.44
N THR A 75 0.53 -6.33 -7.18
CA THR A 75 0.05 -7.66 -6.77
C THR A 75 -1.47 -7.81 -6.84
N SER A 76 -2.22 -6.72 -6.71
CA SER A 76 -3.70 -6.72 -6.67
C SER A 76 -4.34 -6.76 -8.07
N SER A 77 -3.64 -7.29 -9.07
CA SER A 77 -4.23 -7.50 -10.38
C SER A 77 -4.71 -8.95 -10.46
N SER A 78 -6.01 -9.15 -10.61
CA SER A 78 -6.72 -10.45 -10.75
C SER A 78 -6.26 -11.32 -11.94
N TYR A 79 -5.09 -11.03 -12.52
CA TYR A 79 -4.47 -11.68 -13.68
C TYR A 79 -3.25 -12.53 -13.30
N ILE A 80 -2.87 -12.56 -12.02
CA ILE A 80 -1.83 -13.45 -11.50
C ILE A 80 -2.55 -14.65 -10.87
N LEU A 81 -2.89 -15.63 -11.72
CA LEU A 81 -3.28 -16.98 -11.30
C LEU A 81 -2.02 -17.85 -11.18
#